data_AF-A0A945SCJ2-F1
#
_entry.id   AF-A0A945SCJ2-F1
#
_cell.length_a   1.000
_cell.length_b   1.000
_cell.length_c   1.000
_cell.angle_alpha   90.00
_cell.angle_beta   90.00
_cell.angle_gamma   90.00
#
_symmetry.space_group_name_H-M   'P 1'
#
loop_
_entity.id
_entity.type
_entity.pdbx_description
1 polymer ?
#
loop_
_entity_poly.entity_id
_entity_poly.type
_entity_poly.pdbx_seq_one_letter_code
_entity_poly.pdbx_strand_id
1 'polypeptide(L)'
;MLQTAASLAALGILTATTAPVIERYMNHAKVLKSKGEIKVLASVLQLLVNDLGENGVRRSPDARDYLSLMVGAGDVPTVEHAEDHEWNEMETVGQFNDYLVTNRPGFSPKAGGSLTFGWDGPYLQTPLGTDPWGNRYAASIGLLSERGNLVPVIVNAGPDGVLSIPFRLRYDQMEQDFGDDIYCILR
;
A
#
# COMPACT_ATOMS: atom_id res chain seq x y z
N MET A 1 -35.64 41.11 15.26
CA MET A 1 -34.53 41.19 14.27
C MET A 1 -33.15 41.13 14.92
N LEU A 2 -32.88 41.80 16.05
CA LEU A 2 -31.56 41.75 16.71
C LEU A 2 -31.20 40.36 17.28
N GLN A 3 -32.17 39.67 17.90
CA GLN A 3 -31.98 38.34 18.49
C GLN A 3 -31.66 37.26 17.44
N THR A 4 -32.35 37.30 16.29
CA THR A 4 -32.10 36.39 15.16
C THR A 4 -30.72 36.62 14.53
N ALA A 5 -30.28 37.88 14.42
CA ALA A 5 -28.94 38.21 13.94
C ALA A 5 -27.84 37.74 14.91
N ALA A 6 -28.04 37.93 16.22
CA ALA A 6 -27.11 37.47 17.25
C ALA A 6 -26.98 35.93 17.28
N SER A 7 -28.09 35.20 17.14
CA SER A 7 -28.07 33.73 17.08
C SER A 7 -27.35 33.20 15.84
N LEU A 8 -27.56 33.81 14.66
CA LEU A 8 -26.83 33.44 13.44
C LEU A 8 -25.33 33.71 13.56
N ALA A 9 -24.95 34.85 14.14
CA ALA A 9 -23.53 35.19 14.35
C ALA A 9 -22.85 34.18 15.29
N ALA A 10 -23.51 33.79 16.38
CA ALA A 10 -22.99 32.78 17.31
C ALA A 10 -22.82 31.40 16.65
N LEU A 11 -23.77 30.97 15.83
CA LEU A 11 -23.68 29.71 15.05
C LEU A 11 -22.55 29.75 14.04
N GLY A 12 -22.33 30.89 13.36
CA GLY A 12 -21.23 31.07 12.42
C GLY A 12 -19.85 30.91 13.09
N ILE A 13 -19.65 31.54 14.25
CA ILE A 13 -18.40 31.42 15.02
C ILE A 13 -18.18 29.98 15.49
N LEU A 14 -19.23 29.31 15.99
CA LEU A 14 -19.13 27.92 16.43
C LEU A 14 -18.77 26.97 15.28
N THR A 15 -19.37 27.17 14.11
CA THR A 15 -19.09 26.36 12.92
C THR A 15 -17.64 26.58 12.45
N ALA A 16 -17.19 27.84 12.46
CA ALA A 16 -15.83 28.21 12.05
C ALA A 16 -14.74 27.60 12.96
N THR A 17 -15.01 27.45 14.26
CA THR A 17 -14.05 26.83 15.18
C THR A 17 -14.10 25.30 15.15
N THR A 18 -15.26 24.71 14.86
CA THR A 18 -15.44 23.25 14.86
C THR A 18 -14.88 22.59 13.60
N ALA A 19 -14.99 23.25 12.43
CA ALA A 19 -14.53 22.72 11.15
C ALA A 19 -13.05 22.23 11.16
N PRO A 20 -12.05 23.03 11.57
CA PRO A 20 -10.65 22.59 11.56
C PRO A 20 -10.38 21.45 12.56
N VAL A 21 -11.19 21.34 13.63
CA VAL A 21 -11.07 20.25 14.61
C VAL A 21 -11.53 18.94 14.00
N ILE A 22 -12.69 18.92 13.35
CA ILE A 22 -13.22 17.73 12.65
C ILE A 22 -12.23 17.26 11.58
N GLU A 23 -11.67 18.19 10.80
CA GLU A 23 -10.70 17.87 9.77
C GLU A 23 -9.46 17.17 10.34
N ARG A 24 -8.89 17.69 11.43
CA ARG A 24 -7.74 17.06 12.11
C ARG A 24 -8.08 15.66 12.63
N TYR A 25 -9.25 15.47 13.24
CA TYR A 25 -9.68 14.14 13.70
C TYR A 25 -9.85 13.17 12.54
N MET A 26 -10.46 13.61 11.44
CA MET A 26 -10.63 12.78 10.25
C MET A 26 -9.29 12.40 9.63
N ASN A 27 -8.36 13.35 9.47
CA ASN A 27 -7.02 13.09 8.94
C ASN A 27 -6.24 12.13 9.84
N HIS A 28 -6.33 12.29 11.17
CA HIS A 28 -5.71 11.35 12.10
C HIS A 28 -6.30 9.93 11.98
N ALA A 29 -7.63 9.82 11.88
CA ALA A 29 -8.30 8.54 11.68
C ALA A 29 -7.89 7.87 10.36
N LYS A 30 -7.75 8.65 9.27
CA LYS A 30 -7.26 8.16 7.97
C LYS A 30 -5.83 7.60 8.07
N VAL A 31 -4.92 8.33 8.73
CA VAL A 31 -3.54 7.87 8.95
C VAL A 31 -3.51 6.58 9.76
N LEU A 32 -4.28 6.48 10.86
CA LEU A 32 -4.35 5.26 11.67
C LEU A 32 -4.91 4.07 10.87
N LYS A 33 -5.96 4.31 10.08
CA LYS A 33 -6.54 3.30 9.20
C LYS A 33 -5.51 2.79 8.18
N SER A 34 -4.85 3.70 7.45
CA SER A 34 -3.83 3.32 6.45
C SER A 34 -2.69 2.52 7.08
N LYS A 35 -2.17 2.96 8.24
CA LYS A 35 -1.14 2.21 8.99
C LYS A 35 -1.58 0.78 9.35
N GLY A 36 -2.85 0.60 9.69
CA GLY A 36 -3.42 -0.72 9.96
C GLY A 36 -3.49 -1.57 8.69
N GLU A 37 -4.03 -1.02 7.61
CA GLU A 37 -4.19 -1.71 6.32
C GLU A 37 -2.85 -2.13 5.72
N ILE A 38 -1.85 -1.25 5.70
CA ILE A 38 -0.52 -1.55 5.17
C ILE A 38 0.16 -2.68 5.96
N LYS A 39 0.01 -2.72 7.28
CA LYS A 39 0.56 -3.82 8.10
C LYS A 39 -0.13 -5.16 7.81
N VAL A 40 -1.45 -5.14 7.64
CA VAL A 40 -2.21 -6.34 7.26
C VAL A 40 -1.74 -6.80 5.88
N LEU A 41 -1.64 -5.90 4.91
CA LEU A 41 -1.17 -6.18 3.56
C LEU A 41 0.25 -6.75 3.53
N ALA A 42 1.18 -6.18 4.30
CA ALA A 42 2.52 -6.71 4.45
C ALA A 42 2.50 -8.18 4.94
N SER A 43 1.65 -8.46 5.93
CA SER A 43 1.51 -9.81 6.50
C SER A 43 0.96 -10.80 5.47
N VAL A 44 -0.07 -10.43 4.71
CA VAL A 44 -0.65 -11.33 3.69
C VAL A 44 0.25 -11.52 2.47
N LEU A 45 1.00 -10.50 2.07
CA LEU A 45 2.03 -10.65 1.03
C LEU A 45 3.10 -11.64 1.47
N GLN A 46 3.51 -11.61 2.73
CA GLN A 46 4.49 -12.57 3.24
C GLN A 46 3.93 -14.01 3.23
N LEU A 47 2.65 -14.20 3.55
CA LEU A 47 1.99 -15.50 3.44
C LEU A 47 2.01 -16.01 1.99
N LEU A 48 1.63 -15.16 1.02
CA LEU A 48 1.68 -15.49 -0.40
C LEU A 48 3.10 -15.94 -0.81
N VAL A 49 4.13 -15.18 -0.47
CA VAL A 49 5.52 -15.48 -0.82
C VAL A 49 5.96 -16.81 -0.22
N ASN A 50 5.65 -17.04 1.06
CA ASN A 50 5.98 -18.29 1.75
C ASN A 50 5.27 -19.51 1.12
N ASP A 51 4.03 -19.34 0.70
CA ASP A 51 3.23 -20.41 0.09
C ASP A 51 3.71 -20.77 -1.32
N LEU A 52 4.09 -19.76 -2.11
CA LEU A 52 4.70 -19.98 -3.42
C LEU A 52 6.10 -20.59 -3.32
N GLY A 53 6.75 -20.53 -2.14
CA GLY A 53 8.06 -21.14 -1.90
C GLY A 53 9.19 -20.49 -2.69
N GLU A 54 8.97 -19.25 -3.13
CA GLU A 54 9.91 -18.50 -3.94
C GLU A 54 10.41 -17.30 -3.16
N ASN A 55 11.62 -16.83 -3.48
CA ASN A 55 12.15 -15.58 -2.90
C ASN A 55 11.47 -14.34 -3.51
N GLY A 56 10.26 -14.44 -4.05
CA GLY A 56 9.57 -13.36 -4.76
C GLY A 56 8.27 -13.85 -5.37
N VAL A 57 7.53 -12.95 -6.02
CA VAL A 57 6.26 -13.28 -6.68
C VAL A 57 6.43 -13.20 -8.19
N ARG A 58 6.19 -14.31 -8.89
CA ARG A 58 6.23 -14.34 -10.36
C ARG A 58 4.98 -13.72 -10.97
N ARG A 59 5.09 -13.27 -12.22
CA ARG A 59 3.94 -12.78 -13.00
C ARG A 59 2.87 -13.85 -13.28
N SER A 60 3.32 -15.09 -13.42
CA SER A 60 2.51 -16.29 -13.63
C SER A 60 3.36 -17.52 -13.27
N PRO A 61 2.77 -18.72 -13.16
CA PRO A 61 3.52 -19.93 -12.80
C PRO A 61 4.65 -20.26 -13.77
N ASP A 62 4.42 -20.01 -15.06
CA ASP A 62 5.37 -20.31 -16.14
C ASP A 62 6.30 -19.14 -16.46
N ALA A 63 6.09 -17.97 -15.85
CA ALA A 63 6.94 -16.81 -16.05
C ALA A 63 8.35 -17.08 -15.53
N ARG A 64 9.36 -16.64 -16.29
CA ARG A 64 10.75 -16.64 -15.83
C ARG A 64 11.09 -15.42 -14.97
N ASP A 65 10.29 -14.35 -15.12
CA ASP A 65 10.53 -13.07 -14.47
C ASP A 65 9.62 -12.89 -13.25
N TYR A 66 10.18 -12.26 -12.23
CA TYR A 66 9.46 -11.79 -11.05
C TYR A 66 8.70 -10.50 -11.34
N LEU A 67 7.62 -10.26 -10.59
CA LEU A 67 7.01 -8.94 -10.49
C LEU A 67 7.98 -8.00 -9.81
N SER A 68 8.12 -6.79 -10.34
CA SER A 68 8.84 -5.70 -9.70
C SER A 68 7.91 -4.93 -8.77
N LEU A 69 6.68 -4.66 -9.23
CA LEU A 69 5.71 -3.82 -8.54
C LEU A 69 4.37 -4.53 -8.40
N MET A 70 3.78 -4.47 -7.21
CA MET A 70 2.38 -4.84 -7.00
C MET A 70 1.58 -3.61 -6.58
N VAL A 71 0.41 -3.38 -7.18
CA VAL A 71 -0.40 -2.19 -6.95
C VAL A 71 -1.85 -2.52 -6.62
N GLY A 72 -2.50 -1.61 -5.90
CA GLY A 72 -3.93 -1.67 -5.58
C GLY A 72 -4.79 -0.94 -6.60
N ALA A 73 -6.09 -0.88 -6.31
CA ALA A 73 -7.01 0.00 -7.00
C ALA A 73 -6.79 1.46 -6.55
N GLY A 74 -7.22 2.41 -7.38
CA GLY A 74 -7.17 3.85 -7.09
C GLY A 74 -6.26 4.62 -8.03
N ASP A 75 -6.12 5.90 -7.75
CA ASP A 75 -5.32 6.81 -8.54
C ASP A 75 -3.82 6.48 -8.39
N VAL A 76 -3.06 6.71 -9.46
CA VAL A 76 -1.61 6.56 -9.44
C VAL A 76 -1.03 7.80 -8.76
N PRO A 77 -0.32 7.65 -7.61
CA PRO A 77 0.33 8.78 -6.96
C PRO A 77 1.29 9.49 -7.90
N THR A 78 1.47 10.79 -7.67
CA THR A 78 2.64 11.47 -8.20
C THR A 78 3.87 10.89 -7.55
N VAL A 79 5.00 10.88 -8.26
CA VAL A 79 6.25 10.35 -7.71
C VAL A 79 7.27 11.47 -7.70
N GLU A 80 8.00 11.60 -6.59
CA GLU A 80 9.07 12.58 -6.48
C GLU A 80 10.13 12.31 -7.56
N HIS A 81 10.56 13.35 -8.27
CA HIS A 81 11.52 13.22 -9.36
C HIS A 81 12.94 13.16 -8.79
N ALA A 82 13.33 11.98 -8.33
CA ALA A 82 14.65 11.67 -7.81
C ALA A 82 15.11 10.28 -8.27
N GLU A 83 16.42 10.02 -8.17
CA GLU A 83 16.96 8.68 -8.42
C GLU A 83 16.28 7.64 -7.51
N ASP A 84 16.11 6.41 -8.00
CA ASP A 84 15.45 5.30 -7.30
C ASP A 84 13.94 5.46 -7.04
N HIS A 85 13.26 6.51 -7.53
CA HIS A 85 11.81 6.76 -7.33
C HIS A 85 10.95 6.29 -8.52
N GLU A 86 11.07 5.03 -8.92
CA GLU A 86 10.45 4.51 -10.15
C GLU A 86 9.08 3.82 -9.91
N TRP A 87 8.25 4.33 -9.00
CA TRP A 87 6.98 3.70 -8.60
C TRP A 87 5.90 3.62 -9.70
N ASN A 88 6.09 4.32 -10.81
CA ASN A 88 5.15 4.42 -11.93
C ASN A 88 5.73 3.96 -13.28
N GLU A 89 7.02 3.62 -13.35
CA GLU A 89 7.73 3.29 -14.60
C GLU A 89 8.10 1.80 -14.74
N MET A 90 7.55 0.94 -13.88
CA MET A 90 7.89 -0.48 -13.83
C MET A 90 7.27 -1.27 -14.99
N GLU A 91 8.09 -2.10 -15.65
CA GLU A 91 7.62 -2.99 -16.72
C GLU A 91 6.77 -4.14 -16.16
N THR A 92 7.10 -4.65 -14.97
CA THR A 92 6.52 -5.87 -14.39
C THR A 92 5.56 -5.59 -13.22
N VAL A 93 4.36 -5.12 -13.57
CA VAL A 93 3.31 -4.74 -12.61
C VAL A 93 2.24 -5.82 -12.45
N GLY A 94 1.86 -6.11 -11.20
CA GLY A 94 0.74 -6.99 -10.82
C GLY A 94 -0.28 -6.26 -9.95
N GLN A 95 -1.51 -6.76 -9.91
CA GLN A 95 -2.60 -6.18 -9.09
C GLN A 95 -2.79 -6.96 -7.80
N PHE A 96 -2.87 -6.32 -6.63
CA PHE A 96 -3.08 -7.02 -5.35
C PHE A 96 -4.25 -8.00 -5.40
N ASN A 97 -5.39 -7.60 -5.98
CA ASN A 97 -6.59 -8.43 -6.04
C ASN A 97 -6.43 -9.68 -6.94
N ASP A 98 -5.54 -9.63 -7.93
CA ASP A 98 -5.25 -10.77 -8.80
C ASP A 98 -4.50 -11.87 -8.03
N TYR A 99 -3.59 -11.49 -7.12
CA TYR A 99 -2.75 -12.43 -6.38
C TYR A 99 -3.34 -12.82 -5.01
N LEU A 100 -3.93 -11.85 -4.31
CA LEU A 100 -4.37 -12.00 -2.91
C LEU A 100 -5.81 -12.44 -2.77
N VAL A 101 -6.64 -12.33 -3.81
CA VAL A 101 -8.08 -12.63 -3.73
C VAL A 101 -8.48 -13.71 -4.72
N THR A 102 -8.06 -13.59 -5.98
CA THR A 102 -8.65 -14.39 -7.08
C THR A 102 -7.75 -15.46 -7.67
N ASN A 103 -6.45 -15.45 -7.37
CA ASN A 103 -5.45 -16.29 -8.04
C ASN A 103 -5.50 -16.20 -9.57
N ARG A 104 -5.78 -14.99 -10.10
CA ARG A 104 -5.85 -14.77 -11.56
C ARG A 104 -4.57 -15.18 -12.31
N PRO A 105 -3.35 -15.03 -11.76
CA PRO A 105 -2.13 -15.52 -12.40
C PRO A 105 -2.13 -17.04 -12.65
N GLY A 106 -2.97 -17.80 -11.95
CA GLY A 106 -3.19 -19.22 -12.18
C GLY A 106 -2.22 -20.15 -11.45
N PHE A 107 -1.71 -19.74 -10.28
CA PHE A 107 -0.84 -20.62 -9.47
C PHE A 107 -1.59 -21.88 -9.05
N SER A 108 -0.89 -23.02 -9.09
CA SER A 108 -1.44 -24.28 -8.62
C SER A 108 -1.88 -24.14 -7.17
N PRO A 109 -3.12 -24.54 -6.81
CA PRO A 109 -3.55 -24.56 -5.43
C PRO A 109 -2.66 -25.47 -4.61
N LYS A 110 -2.37 -25.07 -3.37
CA LYS A 110 -1.65 -25.92 -2.42
C LYS A 110 -2.50 -27.14 -2.10
N ALA A 111 -1.95 -28.33 -2.33
CA ALA A 111 -2.64 -29.56 -1.97
C ALA A 111 -2.63 -29.74 -0.45
N GLY A 112 -3.80 -29.88 0.17
CA GLY A 112 -3.93 -30.01 1.62
C GLY A 112 -3.08 -31.14 2.20
N GLY A 113 -2.18 -30.80 3.12
CA GLY A 113 -1.30 -31.77 3.82
C GLY A 113 0.03 -32.08 3.12
N SER A 114 0.35 -31.40 2.01
CA SER A 114 1.60 -31.59 1.26
C SER A 114 2.62 -30.49 1.55
N LEU A 115 3.91 -30.82 1.59
CA LEU A 115 5.03 -29.85 1.61
C LEU A 115 5.23 -29.15 0.26
N THR A 116 4.26 -29.26 -0.65
CA THR A 116 4.29 -28.65 -1.98
C THR A 116 3.95 -27.17 -1.87
N PHE A 117 4.72 -26.36 -2.59
CA PHE A 117 4.41 -24.96 -2.81
C PHE A 117 3.22 -24.78 -3.75
N GLY A 118 2.47 -23.72 -3.54
CA GLY A 118 1.25 -23.43 -4.28
C GLY A 118 0.41 -22.39 -3.56
N TRP A 119 -0.50 -21.76 -4.29
CA TRP A 119 -1.38 -20.75 -3.74
C TRP A 119 -2.37 -21.37 -2.75
N ASP A 120 -2.39 -20.91 -1.49
CA ASP A 120 -3.15 -21.53 -0.40
C ASP A 120 -4.48 -20.81 -0.08
N GLY A 121 -4.87 -19.87 -0.93
CA GLY A 121 -6.22 -19.30 -0.88
C GLY A 121 -6.26 -17.78 -0.94
N PRO A 122 -7.48 -17.20 -0.96
CA PRO A 122 -7.64 -15.77 -0.82
C PRO A 122 -7.07 -15.35 0.53
N TYR A 123 -5.92 -14.69 0.48
CA TYR A 123 -5.28 -14.08 1.65
C TYR A 123 -6.06 -12.86 2.14
N LEU A 124 -6.87 -12.27 1.27
CA LEU A 124 -7.85 -11.24 1.60
C LEU A 124 -9.27 -11.74 1.28
N GLN A 125 -10.18 -11.51 2.23
CA GLN A 125 -11.61 -11.87 2.08
C GLN A 125 -12.39 -10.87 1.23
N THR A 126 -11.94 -9.62 1.22
CA THR A 126 -12.53 -8.53 0.45
C THR A 126 -11.47 -7.95 -0.48
N PRO A 127 -11.81 -7.62 -1.74
CA PRO A 127 -10.91 -6.89 -2.62
C PRO A 127 -10.36 -5.65 -1.93
N LEU A 128 -9.05 -5.45 -2.06
CA LEU A 128 -8.39 -4.23 -1.63
C LEU A 128 -8.93 -3.06 -2.46
N GLY A 129 -9.47 -2.07 -1.76
CA GLY A 129 -9.92 -0.80 -2.33
C GLY A 129 -8.78 0.21 -2.47
N THR A 130 -9.16 1.49 -2.56
CA THR A 130 -8.22 2.60 -2.52
C THR A 130 -7.79 2.88 -1.09
N ASP A 131 -6.71 3.64 -0.95
CA ASP A 131 -6.33 4.21 0.33
C ASP A 131 -7.34 5.28 0.81
N PRO A 132 -7.20 5.80 2.05
CA PRO A 132 -8.11 6.80 2.60
C PRO A 132 -8.16 8.16 1.88
N TRP A 133 -7.25 8.40 0.94
CA TRP A 133 -7.15 9.61 0.13
C TRP A 133 -7.50 9.38 -1.34
N GLY A 134 -7.77 8.13 -1.74
CA GLY A 134 -8.18 7.75 -3.09
C GLY A 134 -7.05 7.20 -3.96
N ASN A 135 -5.83 7.18 -3.45
CA ASN A 135 -4.67 6.68 -4.16
C ASN A 135 -4.56 5.15 -4.02
N ARG A 136 -3.77 4.52 -4.91
CA ARG A 136 -3.45 3.10 -4.81
C ARG A 136 -2.35 2.83 -3.78
N TYR A 137 -2.45 1.68 -3.13
CA TYR A 137 -1.30 1.07 -2.45
C TYR A 137 -0.29 0.56 -3.48
N ALA A 138 1.00 0.55 -3.13
CA ALA A 138 2.06 0.03 -3.97
C ALA A 138 3.07 -0.78 -3.14
N ALA A 139 3.63 -1.85 -3.70
CA ALA A 139 4.66 -2.65 -3.05
C ALA A 139 5.80 -3.01 -3.99
N SER A 140 7.05 -2.82 -3.54
CA SER A 140 8.27 -3.17 -4.26
C SER A 140 8.60 -4.66 -4.14
N ILE A 141 7.64 -5.49 -4.60
CA ILE A 141 7.65 -6.95 -4.42
C ILE A 141 8.85 -7.63 -5.08
N GLY A 142 9.42 -7.05 -6.14
CA GLY A 142 10.60 -7.62 -6.83
C GLY A 142 11.85 -7.60 -5.97
N LEU A 143 11.94 -6.64 -5.03
CA LEU A 143 13.07 -6.50 -4.13
C LEU A 143 13.17 -7.64 -3.10
N LEU A 144 12.11 -8.44 -2.92
CA LEU A 144 12.17 -9.66 -2.10
C LEU A 144 13.14 -10.69 -2.69
N SER A 145 13.30 -10.70 -4.02
CA SER A 145 14.18 -11.63 -4.74
C SER A 145 15.60 -11.12 -4.88
N GLU A 146 15.79 -9.82 -4.69
CA GLU A 146 17.09 -9.18 -4.77
C GLU A 146 17.88 -9.44 -3.48
N ARG A 147 19.16 -9.79 -3.64
CA ARG A 147 20.08 -9.91 -2.51
C ARG A 147 20.81 -8.60 -2.32
N GLY A 148 20.90 -8.10 -1.08
CA GLY A 148 21.72 -6.93 -0.77
C GLY A 148 21.13 -6.07 0.33
N ASN A 149 21.37 -4.77 0.23
CA ASN A 149 20.96 -3.78 1.22
C ASN A 149 19.59 -3.14 0.93
N LEU A 150 18.81 -3.74 0.01
CA LEU A 150 17.51 -3.23 -0.40
C LEU A 150 16.41 -3.76 0.52
N VAL A 151 15.42 -2.92 0.76
CA VAL A 151 14.33 -3.16 1.70
C VAL A 151 13.01 -3.15 0.92
N PRO A 152 12.39 -4.32 0.68
CA PRO A 152 11.08 -4.37 0.06
C PRO A 152 10.04 -3.75 1.00
N VAL A 153 9.20 -2.87 0.46
CA VAL A 153 8.20 -2.14 1.23
C VAL A 153 6.86 -2.18 0.53
N ILE A 154 5.81 -2.04 1.33
CA ILE A 154 4.50 -1.62 0.88
C ILE A 154 4.24 -0.20 1.39
N VAL A 155 3.69 0.65 0.54
CA VAL A 155 3.49 2.09 0.80
C VAL A 155 2.14 2.56 0.27
N ASN A 156 1.64 3.65 0.86
CA ASN A 156 0.71 4.57 0.22
C ASN A 156 1.22 6.02 0.33
N ALA A 157 0.80 6.86 -0.60
CA ALA A 157 1.31 8.22 -0.81
C ALA A 157 0.76 9.28 0.17
N GLY A 158 0.22 8.85 1.31
CA GLY A 158 -0.30 9.76 2.32
C GLY A 158 -1.39 10.76 1.84
N PRO A 159 -1.64 11.78 2.67
CA PRO A 159 -2.48 12.94 2.35
C PRO A 159 -2.10 13.76 1.10
N ASP A 160 -0.82 13.92 0.79
CA ASP A 160 -0.37 14.80 -0.29
C ASP A 160 -0.42 14.14 -1.68
N GLY A 161 -0.50 12.80 -1.72
CA GLY A 161 -0.61 12.03 -2.95
C GLY A 161 0.71 11.93 -3.73
N VAL A 162 1.83 12.17 -3.07
CA VAL A 162 3.19 12.12 -3.64
C VAL A 162 4.01 11.04 -2.94
N LEU A 163 4.45 10.04 -3.70
CA LEU A 163 5.42 9.06 -3.20
C LEU A 163 6.82 9.71 -3.16
N SER A 164 7.28 9.97 -1.94
CA SER A 164 8.59 10.54 -1.61
C SER A 164 9.56 9.47 -1.10
N ILE A 165 9.06 8.27 -0.78
CA ILE A 165 9.91 7.12 -0.49
C ILE A 165 10.50 6.55 -1.79
N PRO A 166 11.80 6.22 -1.84
CA PRO A 166 12.38 5.56 -3.01
C PRO A 166 11.80 4.15 -3.19
N PHE A 167 11.60 3.74 -4.45
CA PHE A 167 11.24 2.36 -4.78
C PHE A 167 12.34 1.40 -4.33
N ARG A 168 13.62 1.73 -4.63
CA ARG A 168 14.81 0.97 -4.19
C ARG A 168 15.31 1.45 -2.82
N LEU A 169 14.44 1.41 -1.81
CA LEU A 169 14.79 1.79 -0.44
C LEU A 169 15.95 0.95 0.09
N ARG A 170 16.94 1.61 0.70
CA ARG A 170 18.08 0.95 1.36
C ARG A 170 17.97 1.00 2.89
N TYR A 171 18.62 0.07 3.59
CA TYR A 171 18.61 0.04 5.07
C TYR A 171 19.15 1.32 5.71
N ASP A 172 20.15 1.96 5.11
CA ASP A 172 20.74 3.23 5.60
C ASP A 172 19.81 4.43 5.43
N GLN A 173 18.75 4.29 4.61
CA GLN A 173 17.75 5.33 4.39
C GLN A 173 16.50 5.13 5.27
N MET A 174 16.39 4.04 6.02
CA MET A 174 15.18 3.73 6.81
C MET A 174 14.87 4.73 7.94
N GLU A 175 15.87 5.49 8.39
CA GLU A 175 15.70 6.54 9.41
C GLU A 175 15.38 7.91 8.80
N GLN A 176 15.39 8.02 7.46
CA GLN A 176 15.05 9.25 6.76
C GLN A 176 13.54 9.52 6.82
N ASP A 177 13.19 10.80 6.88
CA ASP A 177 11.83 11.26 6.74
C ASP A 177 11.44 11.29 5.25
N PHE A 178 10.35 10.61 4.91
CA PHE A 178 9.79 10.54 3.55
C PHE A 178 8.47 11.31 3.46
N GLY A 179 8.33 12.39 4.23
CA GLY A 179 7.16 13.23 4.21
C GLY A 179 5.98 12.58 4.93
N ASP A 180 4.83 12.49 4.26
CA ASP A 180 3.61 11.91 4.82
C ASP A 180 3.33 10.47 4.35
N ASP A 181 4.27 9.89 3.58
CA ASP A 181 4.24 8.51 3.16
C ASP A 181 4.10 7.57 4.34
N ILE A 182 3.17 6.61 4.22
CA ILE A 182 2.98 5.57 5.20
C ILE A 182 3.43 4.28 4.56
N TYR A 183 4.44 3.64 5.16
CA TYR A 183 5.00 2.40 4.65
C TYR A 183 5.21 1.35 5.73
N CYS A 184 5.33 0.11 5.28
CA CYS A 184 5.74 -1.03 6.10
C CYS A 184 6.69 -1.93 5.31
N ILE A 185 7.64 -2.51 6.02
CA ILE A 185 8.66 -3.38 5.44
C ILE A 185 8.10 -4.78 5.27
N LEU A 186 8.39 -5.41 4.13
CA LEU A 186 8.13 -6.81 3.87
C LEU A 186 9.33 -7.63 4.37
N ARG A 187 9.09 -8.69 5.15
CA ARG A 187 10.13 -9.51 5.78
C ARG A 187 9.82 -10.99 5.72
#